data_AF-A0A0B1RT97-F1
#
_entry.id   AF-A0A0B1RT97-F1
#
_cell.length_a   1.000
_cell.length_b   1.000
_cell.length_c   1.000
_cell.angle_alpha   90.00
_cell.angle_beta   90.00
_cell.angle_gamma   90.00
#
_symmetry.space_group_name_H-M   'P 1'
#
loop_
_entity.id
_entity.type
_entity.pdbx_description
1 polymer ?
#
loop_
_entity_poly.entity_id
_entity_poly.type
_entity_poly.pdbx_seq_one_letter_code
_entity_poly.pdbx_strand_id
1 'polypeptide(L)'
;MDFTPTTRTLTWQFMYTLSKLITREIEAFGISIESCVVLHQLRVPLLIIHLKSGHSIDVQFPDEQFQAIRNTNLIRHYVQVQIIMFI
;
A
#
# COMPACT_ATOMS: atom_id res chain seq x y z
N MET A 1 12.24 0.50 15.25
CA MET A 1 11.87 -0.93 15.20
C MET A 1 12.95 -1.65 14.43
N ASP A 2 13.79 -2.40 15.14
CA ASP A 2 14.80 -3.25 14.51
C ASP A 2 14.16 -4.59 14.14
N PHE A 3 14.04 -4.85 12.83
CA PHE A 3 13.53 -6.12 12.33
C PHE A 3 14.65 -7.17 12.37
N THR A 4 14.47 -8.23 13.16
CA THR A 4 15.37 -9.38 13.19
C THR A 4 15.36 -10.12 11.84
N PRO A 5 16.43 -10.85 11.47
CA PRO A 5 16.55 -11.51 10.17
C PRO A 5 15.38 -12.46 9.84
N THR A 6 14.85 -13.16 10.85
CA THR A 6 13.72 -14.07 10.73
C THR A 6 12.42 -13.35 10.37
N THR A 7 12.14 -12.19 10.98
CA THR A 7 10.95 -11.39 10.67
C THR A 7 10.99 -10.86 9.24
N ARG A 8 12.17 -10.45 8.74
CA ARG A 8 12.34 -9.96 7.37
C ARG A 8 12.01 -11.01 6.31
N THR A 9 12.42 -12.26 6.52
CA THR A 9 12.12 -13.37 5.61
C THR A 9 10.63 -13.68 5.55
N LEU A 10 9.96 -13.69 6.70
CA LEU A 10 8.51 -13.92 6.79
C LEU A 10 7.72 -12.80 6.08
N THR A 11 8.09 -11.54 6.30
CA THR A 11 7.47 -10.40 5.61
C THR A 11 7.63 -10.51 4.10
N TRP A 12 8.82 -10.86 3.61
CA TRP A 12 9.04 -11.05 2.17
C TRP A 12 8.18 -12.19 1.59
N GLN A 13 8.14 -13.35 2.25
CA GLN A 13 7.34 -14.49 1.81
C GLN A 13 5.85 -14.14 1.71
N PHE A 14 5.35 -13.43 2.72
CA PHE A 14 3.97 -12.96 2.76
C PHE A 14 3.68 -11.97 1.62
N MET A 15 4.52 -10.94 1.45
CA MET A 15 4.35 -9.95 0.38
C MET A 15 4.41 -10.57 -1.01
N TYR A 16 5.32 -11.51 -1.23
CA TYR A 16 5.48 -12.20 -2.50
C TYR A 16 4.29 -13.14 -2.79
N THR A 17 3.73 -13.79 -1.76
CA THR A 17 2.52 -14.60 -1.91
C THR A 17 1.32 -13.71 -2.23
N LEU A 18 1.20 -12.59 -1.53
CA LEU A 18 0.14 -11.61 -1.76
C LEU A 18 0.23 -11.01 -3.18
N SER A 19 1.43 -10.66 -3.65
CA SER A 19 1.59 -10.09 -4.98
C SER A 19 1.10 -11.05 -6.07
N LYS A 20 1.39 -12.35 -5.95
CA LYS A 20 0.87 -13.38 -6.88
C LYS A 20 -0.65 -13.49 -6.83
N LEU A 21 -1.23 -13.51 -5.63
CA LEU A 21 -2.67 -13.63 -5.46
C LEU A 21 -3.38 -12.41 -6.05
N ILE A 22 -2.96 -11.20 -5.69
CA ILE A 22 -3.58 -9.97 -6.19
C ILE A 22 -3.43 -9.88 -7.70
N THR A 23 -2.26 -10.16 -8.26
CA THR A 23 -2.06 -10.15 -9.73
C THR A 23 -3.04 -11.09 -10.41
N ARG A 24 -3.18 -12.32 -9.91
CA ARG A 24 -4.10 -13.33 -10.46
C ARG A 24 -5.55 -12.85 -10.39
N GLU A 25 -5.99 -12.31 -9.27
CA GLU A 25 -7.38 -11.85 -9.11
C GLU A 25 -7.68 -10.64 -10.01
N ILE A 26 -6.78 -9.65 -10.08
CA ILE A 26 -6.94 -8.48 -10.97
C ILE A 26 -7.07 -8.91 -12.44
N GLU A 27 -6.22 -9.85 -12.88
CA GLU A 27 -6.30 -10.40 -14.24
C GLU A 27 -7.62 -11.17 -14.46
N ALA A 28 -8.12 -11.89 -13.46
CA ALA A 28 -9.40 -12.59 -13.52
C ALA A 28 -10.60 -11.62 -13.66
N PHE A 29 -10.48 -10.38 -13.16
CA PHE A 29 -11.44 -9.29 -13.41
C PHE A 29 -11.30 -8.65 -14.80
N GLY A 30 -10.40 -9.15 -15.66
CA GLY A 30 -10.17 -8.60 -17.00
C GLY A 30 -9.34 -7.31 -17.00
N ILE A 31 -8.72 -6.96 -15.87
CA ILE A 31 -7.88 -5.77 -15.75
C ILE A 31 -6.44 -6.15 -16.09
N SER A 32 -5.85 -5.46 -17.05
CA SER A 32 -4.46 -5.72 -17.46
C SER A 32 -3.46 -5.06 -16.52
N ILE A 33 -2.54 -5.87 -15.98
CA ILE A 33 -1.40 -5.41 -15.20
C ILE A 33 -0.24 -5.09 -16.14
N GLU A 34 0.43 -3.98 -15.89
CA GLU A 34 1.67 -3.59 -16.54
C GLU A 34 2.88 -4.11 -15.76
N SER A 35 2.90 -3.86 -14.44
CA SER A 35 3.97 -4.36 -13.57
C SER A 35 3.51 -4.47 -12.12
N CYS A 36 4.22 -5.29 -11.35
CA CYS A 36 3.97 -5.54 -9.94
C CYS A 36 5.32 -5.58 -9.21
N VAL A 37 5.53 -4.67 -8.25
CA VAL A 37 6.83 -4.42 -7.61
C VAL A 37 6.71 -4.62 -6.10
N VAL A 38 7.57 -5.46 -5.54
CA VAL A 38 7.63 -5.73 -4.10
C VAL A 38 8.85 -5.03 -3.50
N LEU A 39 8.61 -4.02 -2.66
CA LEU A 39 9.63 -3.22 -1.97
C LEU A 39 9.65 -3.55 -0.47
N HIS A 40 10.23 -4.70 -0.14
CA HIS A 40 10.22 -5.23 1.23
C HIS A 40 11.32 -4.66 2.15
N GLN A 41 12.33 -4.01 1.59
CA GLN A 41 13.49 -3.48 2.35
C GLN A 41 13.29 -2.04 2.85
N LEU A 42 12.17 -1.42 2.49
CA LEU A 42 11.82 -0.09 2.97
C LEU A 42 11.46 -0.12 4.46
N ARG A 43 11.55 1.04 5.12
CA ARG A 43 11.09 1.21 6.51
C ARG A 43 9.62 0.77 6.67
N VAL A 44 8.81 1.04 5.65
CA VAL A 44 7.44 0.55 5.52
C VAL A 44 7.40 -0.29 4.24
N PRO A 45 7.26 -1.62 4.34
CA PRO A 45 7.18 -2.49 3.17
C PRO A 45 6.00 -2.12 2.26
N LEU A 46 6.24 -2.10 0.96
CA LEU A 46 5.28 -1.62 -0.03
C LEU A 46 5.15 -2.62 -1.19
N LEU A 47 3.92 -2.86 -1.65
CA LEU A 47 3.60 -3.56 -2.88
C LEU A 47 2.95 -2.57 -3.84
N ILE A 48 3.56 -2.37 -5.01
CA ILE A 48 3.07 -1.42 -6.03
C ILE A 48 2.55 -2.22 -7.23
N ILE A 49 1.36 -1.89 -7.70
CA ILE A 49 0.74 -2.51 -8.87
C ILE A 49 0.45 -1.42 -9.89
N HIS A 50 1.08 -1.51 -11.05
CA HIS A 50 0.81 -0.63 -12.19
C HIS A 50 -0.15 -1.34 -13.13
N LEU A 51 -1.27 -0.69 -13.44
CA LEU A 51 -2.26 -1.17 -14.39
C LEU A 51 -2.03 -0.50 -15.75
N LYS A 52 -2.28 -1.22 -16.84
CA LYS A 52 -2.19 -0.65 -18.20
C LYS A 52 -3.16 0.50 -18.46
N SER A 53 -4.17 0.67 -17.59
CA SER A 53 -5.08 1.82 -17.60
C SER A 53 -4.44 3.12 -17.11
N GLY A 54 -3.20 3.09 -16.64
CA GLY A 54 -2.49 4.23 -16.04
C GLY A 54 -2.72 4.39 -14.53
N HIS A 55 -3.59 3.57 -13.94
CA HIS A 55 -3.80 3.57 -12.49
C HIS A 55 -2.66 2.82 -11.79
N SER A 56 -2.27 3.33 -10.62
CA SER A 56 -1.30 2.68 -9.74
C SER A 56 -1.93 2.44 -8.37
N ILE A 57 -1.70 1.25 -7.82
CA ILE A 57 -2.23 0.82 -6.53
C ILE A 57 -1.04 0.50 -5.62
N ASP A 58 -0.98 1.24 -4.52
CA ASP A 58 0.03 1.11 -3.49
C ASP A 58 -0.55 0.39 -2.27
N VAL A 59 -0.04 -0.79 -1.96
CA VAL A 59 -0.44 -1.59 -0.79
C VAL A 59 0.65 -1.50 0.26
N GLN A 60 0.37 -0.77 1.34
CA GLN A 60 1.21 -0.67 2.53
C GLN A 60 0.64 -1.54 3.64
N PHE A 61 1.51 -2.23 4.36
CA PHE A 61 1.13 -2.93 5.57
C PHE A 61 1.17 -1.97 6.75
N PRO A 62 0.14 -1.96 7.61
CA PRO A 62 0.06 -1.00 8.70
C PRO A 62 1.21 -1.20 9.68
N ASP A 63 1.78 -0.08 10.14
CA ASP A 63 2.56 -0.08 11.37
C ASP A 63 1.62 -0.17 12.59
N GLU A 64 2.16 -0.48 13.77
CA GLU A 64 1.37 -0.62 15.01
C GLU A 64 0.57 0.65 15.34
N GLN A 65 0.97 1.80 14.81
CA GLN A 65 0.39 3.11 15.11
C GLN A 65 -0.57 3.61 14.02
N PHE A 66 -0.71 2.86 12.92
CA PHE A 66 -1.50 3.18 11.73
C PHE A 66 -1.25 4.61 11.23
N GLN A 67 0.01 5.04 11.20
CA GLN A 67 0.37 6.46 10.99
C GLN A 67 -0.15 7.02 9.66
N ALA A 68 -0.05 6.25 8.56
CA ALA A 68 -0.54 6.67 7.25
C ALA A 68 -2.05 6.98 7.25
N ILE A 69 -2.85 6.16 7.93
CA ILE A 69 -4.30 6.33 8.06
C ILE A 69 -4.59 7.56 8.93
N ARG A 70 -3.92 7.70 10.07
CA ARG A 70 -4.10 8.83 11.00
C ARG A 70 -3.75 10.16 10.35
N ASN A 71 -2.62 10.23 9.63
CA ASN A 71 -2.17 11.44 8.95
C ASN A 71 -3.13 11.82 7.81
N THR A 72 -3.59 10.84 7.03
CA THR A 72 -4.61 11.08 5.99
C THR A 72 -5.90 11.61 6.58
N ASN A 73 -6.36 11.05 7.70
CA ASN A 73 -7.55 11.52 8.40
C ASN A 73 -7.36 12.95 8.94
N LEU A 74 -6.19 13.28 9.49
CA LEU A 74 -5.88 14.61 9.99
C LEU A 74 -5.95 15.67 8.87
N ILE A 75 -5.30 15.42 7.73
CA ILE A 75 -5.34 16.33 6.58
C ILE A 75 -6.77 16.48 6.05
N ARG A 76 -7.55 15.39 5.99
CA ARG A 76 -8.96 15.46 5.57
C ARG A 76 -9.76 16.42 6.46
N HIS A 77 -9.58 16.36 7.78
CA HIS A 77 -10.27 17.26 8.71
C HIS A 77 -9.84 18.72 8.50
N TYR A 78 -8.55 19.00 8.30
CA TYR A 78 -8.09 20.36 8.05
C TYR A 78 -8.71 20.98 6.80
N VAL A 79 -8.78 20.22 5.69
CA VAL A 79 -9.42 20.70 4.46
C VAL A 79 -10.92 20.93 4.65
N GLN A 80 -11.61 20.05 5.36
CA GLN A 80 -13.05 20.17 5.62
C GLN A 80 -13.39 21.38 6.49
N VAL A 81 -12.62 21.63 7.57
CA VAL A 81 -12.83 22.80 8.43
C VAL A 81 -12.55 24.10 7.67
N GLN A 82 -11.51 24.12 6.82
CA GLN A 82 -11.20 25.29 6.01
C GLN A 82 -12.34 25.63 5.05
N ILE A 83 -12.97 24.65 4.39
CA ILE A 83 -14.13 24.87 3.52
C ILE A 83 -15.31 25.47 4.30
N ILE A 84 -15.60 24.99 5.51
CA ILE A 84 -16.71 25.49 6.33
C ILE A 84 -16.50 26.96 6.75
N MET A 85 -15.25 27.42 6.92
CA MET A 85 -14.97 28.81 7.27
C MET A 85 -15.19 29.82 6.13
N PHE A 86 -15.33 29.35 4.88
CA PHE A 86 -15.55 30.20 3.70
C PHE A 86 -17.00 30.20 3.20
N ILE A 87 -17.93 29.51 3.89
CA ILE A 87 -19.37 29.46 3.60
C ILE A 87 -20.10 30.18 4.74
#